data_AF-A0A9P5Y5G6-F1
#
_entry.id   AF-A0A9P5Y5G6-F1
#
_cell.length_a   1.000
_cell.length_b   1.000
_cell.length_c   1.000
_cell.angle_alpha   90.00
_cell.angle_beta   90.00
_cell.angle_gamma   90.00
#
_symmetry.space_group_name_H-M   'P 1'
#
loop_
_entity.id
_entity.type
_entity.pdbx_description
1 polymer ?
#
loop_
_entity_poly.entity_id
_entity_poly.type
_entity_poly.pdbx_seq_one_letter_code
_entity_poly.pdbx_strand_id
1 'polypeptide(L)' 'PLTHSTFISTLKHCLTLLGFDASLFSGHSFQHGAASAAAAVDYADHEIQLLGCWCSDVYKLYIDVS' A
#
# COMPACT_ATOMS: atom_id res chain seq x y z
N PRO A 1 -2.04 -19.10 -6.65
CA PRO A 1 -1.19 -17.94 -6.27
C PRO A 1 -1.62 -16.68 -7.03
N LEU A 2 -2.07 -15.65 -6.32
CA LEU A 2 -2.24 -14.31 -6.89
C LEU A 2 -0.86 -13.70 -7.10
N THR A 3 -0.45 -13.49 -8.35
CA THR A 3 0.81 -12.80 -8.63
C THR A 3 0.64 -11.32 -8.37
N HIS A 4 1.72 -10.65 -7.94
CA HIS A 4 1.75 -9.20 -7.78
C HIS A 4 1.22 -8.47 -9.03
N SER A 5 1.59 -8.93 -10.22
CA SER A 5 1.09 -8.39 -11.49
C SER A 5 -0.43 -8.50 -11.66
N THR A 6 -1.01 -9.65 -11.28
CA THR A 6 -2.46 -9.88 -11.39
C THR A 6 -3.21 -8.95 -10.43
N PHE A 7 -2.73 -8.83 -9.18
CA PHE A 7 -3.32 -7.93 -8.19
C PHE A 7 -3.32 -6.47 -8.66
N ILE A 8 -2.16 -5.97 -9.13
CA ILE A 8 -2.04 -4.59 -9.60
C ILE A 8 -2.87 -4.34 -10.86
N SER A 9 -2.93 -5.30 -11.79
CA SER A 9 -3.77 -5.18 -12.97
C SER A 9 -5.25 -5.06 -12.60
N THR A 10 -5.74 -5.87 -11.67
CA THR A 10 -7.12 -5.82 -11.20
C THR A 10 -7.42 -4.51 -10.46
N LEU A 11 -6.52 -4.07 -9.58
CA LEU A 11 -6.66 -2.81 -8.86
C LEU A 11 -6.75 -1.62 -9.83
N LYS A 12 -5.83 -1.56 -10.81
CA LYS A 12 -5.84 -0.51 -11.84
C LYS A 12 -7.12 -0.53 -12.65
N HIS A 13 -7.59 -1.72 -13.04
CA HIS A 13 -8.84 -1.88 -13.76
C HIS A 13 -10.04 -1.31 -12.97
N CYS A 14 -10.16 -1.63 -11.68
CA CYS A 14 -11.20 -1.09 -10.82
C CYS A 14 -11.11 0.44 -10.67
N LEU A 15 -9.91 0.98 -10.48
CA LEU A 15 -9.69 2.43 -10.38
C LEU A 15 -10.10 3.17 -11.67
N THR A 16 -9.75 2.62 -12.83
CA THR A 16 -10.17 3.17 -14.12
C THR A 16 -11.69 3.15 -14.30
N LEU A 17 -12.37 2.08 -13.87
CA LEU A 17 -13.84 2.00 -13.91
C LEU A 17 -14.51 3.05 -13.00
N LEU A 18 -13.85 3.41 -11.90
CA LEU A 18 -14.30 4.46 -10.97
C LEU A 18 -13.92 5.88 -11.42
N GLY A 19 -13.25 6.04 -12.57
CA GLY A 19 -12.84 7.33 -13.12
C GLY A 19 -11.54 7.90 -12.55
N PHE A 20 -10.77 7.10 -11.80
CA PHE A 20 -9.45 7.51 -11.30
C PHE A 20 -8.34 7.21 -12.33
N ASP A 21 -7.32 8.06 -12.33
CA ASP A 21 -6.11 7.81 -13.12
C ASP A 21 -5.26 6.70 -12.47
N ALA A 22 -5.39 5.50 -13.02
CA ALA A 22 -4.67 4.31 -12.57
C ALA A 22 -3.14 4.39 -12.76
N SER A 23 -2.61 5.36 -13.50
CA SER A 23 -1.16 5.56 -13.65
C SER A 23 -0.51 6.07 -12.36
N LEU A 24 -1.27 6.76 -11.52
CA LEU A 24 -0.82 7.29 -10.22
C LEU A 24 -0.70 6.20 -9.14
N PHE A 25 -1.28 5.03 -9.38
CA PHE A 25 -1.35 3.94 -8.42
C PHE A 25 -0.41 2.80 -8.82
N SER A 26 0.66 2.61 -8.05
CA SER A 26 1.56 1.48 -8.15
C SER A 26 1.35 0.52 -6.98
N GLY A 27 1.90 -0.70 -7.05
CA GLY A 27 1.86 -1.61 -5.89
C GLY A 27 2.56 -1.02 -4.66
N HIS A 28 3.60 -0.22 -4.90
CA HIS A 28 4.28 0.52 -3.85
C HIS A 28 3.39 1.62 -3.25
N SER A 29 2.55 2.28 -4.06
CA SER A 29 1.54 3.23 -3.57
C SER A 29 0.49 2.55 -2.68
N PHE A 30 0.14 1.30 -2.97
CA PHE A 30 -0.80 0.53 -2.15
C PHE A 30 -0.20 0.17 -0.78
N GLN A 31 1.05 -0.29 -0.74
CA GLN A 31 1.77 -0.55 0.51
C GLN A 31 1.95 0.73 1.35
N HIS A 32 2.29 1.85 0.70
CA HIS A 32 2.38 3.15 1.36
C HIS A 32 1.03 3.60 1.95
N GLY A 33 -0.06 3.47 1.17
CA GLY A 33 -1.40 3.80 1.65
C GLY A 33 -1.84 2.91 2.82
N ALA A 34 -1.53 1.62 2.78
CA ALA A 34 -1.82 0.70 3.87
C ALA A 34 -1.05 1.09 5.15
N ALA A 35 0.21 1.48 5.02
CA ALA A 35 1.04 1.91 6.15
C ALA A 35 0.53 3.20 6.78
N SER A 36 0.20 4.20 5.95
CA SER A 36 -0.34 5.49 6.39
C SER A 36 -1.70 5.32 7.08
N ALA A 37 -2.56 4.47 6.51
CA ALA A 37 -3.87 4.18 7.09
C ALA A 37 -3.76 3.42 8.43
N ALA A 38 -2.83 2.47 8.54
CA ALA A 38 -2.60 1.74 9.78
C ALA A 38 -1.98 2.63 10.87
N ALA A 39 -1.03 3.49 10.51
CA ALA A 39 -0.47 4.51 11.42
C ALA A 39 -1.55 5.47 11.94
N ALA A 40 -2.50 5.88 11.09
CA ALA A 40 -3.60 6.76 11.48
C ALA A 40 -4.60 6.11 12.47
N VAL A 41 -4.56 4.79 12.64
CA VAL A 41 -5.43 4.02 13.55
C VAL A 41 -4.62 3.45 14.72
N ASP A 42 -3.43 4.01 15.00
CA ASP A 42 -2.55 3.64 16.12
C ASP A 42 -2.15 2.14 16.13
N TYR A 43 -2.03 1.52 14.95
CA TYR A 43 -1.43 0.19 14.87
C TYR A 43 0.04 0.25 15.31
N ALA A 44 0.51 -0.81 15.95
CA ALA A 44 1.91 -0.88 16.33
C ALA A 44 2.81 -1.06 15.09
N ASP A 45 4.01 -0.47 15.11
CA ASP A 45 5.00 -0.53 14.03
C ASP A 45 5.18 -1.93 13.41
N HIS A 46 5.23 -2.97 14.25
CA HIS A 46 5.39 -4.36 13.82
C HIS A 46 4.17 -4.88 13.03
N GLU A 47 2.97 -4.43 13.35
CA GLU A 47 1.75 -4.78 12.63
C GLU A 47 1.70 -4.07 11.28
N ILE A 48 2.15 -2.81 11.22
CA ILE A 48 2.28 -2.05 9.99
C ILE A 48 3.30 -2.71 9.05
N GLN A 49 4.43 -3.17 9.60
CA GLN A 49 5.44 -3.91 8.86
C GLN A 49 4.89 -5.21 8.24
N LEU A 50 4.10 -5.96 9.02
CA LEU A 50 3.45 -7.18 8.56
C LEU A 50 2.38 -6.89 7.49
N LEU A 51 1.54 -5.87 7.69
CA LEU A 51 0.52 -5.47 6.72
C LEU A 51 1.13 -5.01 5.39
N GLY A 52 2.22 -4.28 5.43
CA GLY A 52 2.94 -3.79 4.26
C GLY A 52 3.74 -4.87 3.52
N CYS A 53 3.85 -6.08 4.07
CA CYS A 53 4.75 -7.13 3.60
C CYS A 53 6.20 -6.65 3.47
N TRP A 54 6.66 -5.83 4.42
CA TRP A 54 7.98 -5.25 4.39
C TRP A 54 9.00 -6.11 5.12
N CYS A 55 10.04 -6.53 4.40
CA CYS A 55 11.16 -7.29 4.96
C CYS A 55 12.16 -6.42 5.74
N SER A 56 12.05 -5.08 5.67
CA SER A 56 12.97 -4.13 6.29
C SER A 56 12.24 -2.95 6.91
N ASP A 57 12.93 -2.21 7.78
CA ASP A 57 12.44 -1.00 8.46
C ASP A 57 12.21 0.22 7.53
N VAL A 58 12.29 0.05 6.20
CA VAL A 58 12.08 1.15 5.23
C VAL A 58 10.70 1.80 5.38
N TYR A 59 9.76 1.07 5.98
CA TYR A 59 8.41 1.50 6.26
C TYR A 59 8.29 2.71 7.16
N LYS A 60 9.22 2.86 8.11
CA LYS A 60 9.22 3.94 9.08
C LYS A 60 9.31 5.31 8.41
N LEU A 61 9.95 5.38 7.24
CA LEU A 61 10.01 6.60 6.41
C LEU A 61 8.62 7.07 5.94
N TYR A 62 7.63 6.19 5.90
CA TYR A 62 6.26 6.55 5.49
C TYR A 62 5.37 6.89 6.68
N ILE A 63 5.73 6.45 7.90
CA ILE A 63 5.00 6.77 9.13
C ILE A 63 5.46 8.12 9.68
N ASP A 64 6.76 8.42 9.61
CA ASP A 64 7.38 9.65 10.16
C ASP A 64 7.07 10.93 9.36
N VAL A 65 6.57 10.81 8.13
CA VAL A 65 6.22 11.95 7.26
C VAL A 65 4.81 12.49 7.52
N SER A 66 4.09 11.96 8.52
CA SER A 66 2.75 12.42 8.92
C SER A 66 2.77 13.50 10.00
#